data_AF-A0A1E8YF00-F1
#
_entry.id   AF-A0A1E8YF00-F1
#
_cell.length_a   1.000
_cell.length_b   1.000
_cell.length_c   1.000
_cell.angle_alpha   90.00
_cell.angle_beta   90.00
_cell.angle_gamma   90.00
#
_symmetry.space_group_name_H-M   'P 1'
#
loop_
_entity.id
_entity.type
_entity.pdbx_description
1 polymer ?
#
loop_
_entity_poly.entity_id
_entity_poly.type
_entity_poly.pdbx_seq_one_letter_code
_entity_poly.pdbx_strand_id
1 'polypeptide(L)' 'MVNLIIGGIIGWLAGLLLGKDIPGGVIGNIIAGLLGSAIGEYLFHDTGFIASFLGAVILIIVFSFINKNRQ' A
#
# COMPACT_ATOMS: atom_id res chain seq x y z
N MET A 1 -15.73 -5.94 2.71
CA MET A 1 -16.18 -4.61 3.18
C MET A 1 -15.40 -4.13 4.41
N VAL A 2 -15.11 -5.00 5.40
CA VAL A 2 -14.18 -4.70 6.52
C VAL A 2 -12.75 -4.36 6.03
N ASN A 3 -12.37 -4.83 4.83
CA ASN A 3 -11.01 -4.75 4.31
C ASN A 3 -10.53 -3.38 3.79
N LEU A 4 -11.42 -2.43 3.46
CA LEU A 4 -11.03 -1.13 2.90
C LEU A 4 -10.50 -0.16 3.95
N ILE A 5 -11.16 -0.08 5.12
CA ILE A 5 -10.70 0.78 6.23
C ILE A 5 -9.35 0.26 6.75
N ILE A 6 -9.22 -1.06 6.85
CA ILE A 6 -7.99 -1.74 7.25
C ILE A 6 -6.90 -1.55 6.19
N GLY A 7 -7.20 -1.69 4.90
CA GLY A 7 -6.25 -1.45 3.81
C GLY A 7 -5.70 -0.02 3.77
N GLY A 8 -6.54 0.99 4.06
CA GLY A 8 -6.11 2.38 4.17
C GLY A 8 -5.18 2.63 5.37
N ILE A 9 -5.52 2.10 6.55
CA ILE A 9 -4.69 2.20 7.76
C ILE A 9 -3.36 1.45 7.57
N ILE A 10 -3.41 0.25 6.99
CA ILE A 10 -2.22 -0.56 6.68
C ILE A 10 -1.33 0.15 5.67
N GLY A 11 -1.86 0.77 4.62
CA GLY A 11 -1.06 1.50 3.65
C GLY A 11 -0.36 2.71 4.24
N TRP A 12 -1.06 3.45 5.10
CA TRP A 12 -0.44 4.54 5.85
C TRP A 12 0.67 4.03 6.78
N LEU A 13 0.41 2.96 7.55
CA LEU A 13 1.40 2.30 8.41
C LEU A 13 2.58 1.76 7.61
N ALA A 14 2.34 1.18 6.44
CA ALA A 14 3.38 0.64 5.59
C ALA A 14 4.30 1.76 5.06
N GLY A 15 3.75 2.91 4.64
CA GLY A 15 4.57 4.06 4.26
C GLY A 15 5.42 4.59 5.42
N LEU A 16 4.83 4.64 6.62
CA LEU A 16 5.51 5.07 7.84
C LEU A 16 6.59 4.08 8.31
N LEU A 17 6.36 2.77 8.18
CA LEU A 17 7.33 1.70 8.46
C LEU A 17 8.45 1.64 7.42
N LEU A 18 8.15 1.91 6.15
CA LEU A 18 9.12 1.90 5.05
C LEU A 18 9.95 3.19 4.98
N GLY A 19 9.60 4.22 5.76
CA GLY A 19 10.24 5.55 5.70
C GLY A 19 10.21 6.17 4.31
N LYS A 20 9.26 5.74 3.47
CA LYS A 20 9.15 6.07 2.05
C LYS A 20 7.71 6.45 1.75
N ASP A 21 7.49 7.75 1.66
CA ASP A 21 6.19 8.30 1.27
C ASP A 21 6.03 8.38 -0.25
N ILE A 22 4.81 8.16 -0.70
CA ILE A 22 4.39 8.40 -2.08
C ILE A 22 4.15 9.91 -2.26
N PRO A 23 4.40 10.51 -3.45
CA PRO A 23 4.05 11.90 -3.73
C PRO A 23 2.59 12.17 -3.35
N GLY A 24 2.38 13.08 -2.39
CA GLY A 24 1.09 13.27 -1.70
C GLY A 24 1.11 12.92 -0.20
N GLY A 25 2.25 12.47 0.33
CA GLY A 25 2.45 12.24 1.77
C GLY A 25 1.49 11.21 2.34
N VAL A 26 0.89 11.52 3.49
CA VAL A 26 -0.09 10.65 4.18
C VAL A 26 -1.25 10.23 3.28
N ILE A 27 -1.77 11.14 2.46
CA ILE A 27 -2.91 10.87 1.55
C ILE A 27 -2.48 9.90 0.45
N GLY A 28 -1.28 10.10 -0.11
CA GLY A 28 -0.70 9.18 -1.10
C GLY A 28 -0.53 7.76 -0.56
N ASN A 29 -0.07 7.63 0.69
CA ASN A 29 0.09 6.32 1.34
C ASN A 29 -1.25 5.63 1.61
N ILE A 30 -2.29 6.37 2.00
CA ILE A 30 -3.64 5.80 2.19
C ILE A 30 -4.19 5.28 0.86
N ILE A 31 -4.09 6.06 -0.22
CA ILE A 31 -4.58 5.67 -1.56
C ILE A 31 -3.81 4.46 -2.07
N ALA A 32 -2.49 4.44 -1.91
CA ALA A 32 -1.67 3.29 -2.29
C ALA A 32 -1.93 2.06 -1.42
N GLY A 33 -2.30 2.24 -0.14
CA GLY A 33 -2.79 1.18 0.72
C GLY A 33 -4.06 0.52 0.21
N LEU A 34 -5.03 1.34 -0.19
CA LEU A 34 -6.30 0.87 -0.74
C LEU A 34 -6.10 0.14 -2.07
N LEU A 35 -5.28 0.70 -2.96
CA LEU A 35 -4.96 0.06 -4.25
C LEU A 35 -4.11 -1.20 -4.06
N GLY A 36 -3.14 -1.15 -3.15
CA GLY A 36 -2.22 -2.26 -2.90
C GLY A 36 -2.87 -3.43 -2.19
N SER A 37 -3.76 -3.17 -1.24
CA SER A 37 -4.57 -4.24 -0.63
C SER A 37 -5.48 -4.90 -1.67
N ALA A 38 -6.17 -4.12 -2.52
CA ALA A 38 -7.01 -4.66 -3.59
C ALA A 38 -6.21 -5.49 -4.61
N ILE A 39 -5.02 -5.02 -5.00
CA ILE A 39 -4.12 -5.76 -5.91
C ILE A 39 -3.57 -7.02 -5.22
N GLY A 40 -3.21 -6.94 -3.93
CA GLY A 40 -2.75 -8.07 -3.15
C GLY A 40 -3.79 -9.17 -3.06
N GLU A 41 -5.03 -8.84 -2.69
CA GLU A 41 -6.12 -9.82 -2.64
C GLU A 41 -6.37 -10.49 -4.00
N TYR A 42 -6.33 -9.71 -5.08
CA TYR A 42 -6.50 -10.23 -6.44
C TYR A 42 -5.34 -11.13 -6.88
N LEU A 43 -4.10 -10.77 -6.55
CA LEU A 43 -2.90 -11.48 -6.98
C LEU A 43 -2.70 -12.79 -6.20
N PHE A 44 -2.97 -12.76 -4.90
CA PHE A 44 -2.82 -13.93 -4.02
C PHE A 44 -4.05 -14.84 -4.01
N HIS A 45 -5.15 -14.46 -4.70
CA HIS A 45 -6.45 -15.15 -4.66
C HIS A 45 -6.90 -15.47 -3.23
N ASP A 46 -6.51 -14.62 -2.27
CA ASP A 46 -6.73 -14.78 -0.85
C ASP A 46 -7.12 -13.41 -0.27
N THR A 47 -8.23 -13.36 0.46
CA THR A 47 -8.76 -12.14 1.10
C THR A 47 -8.27 -11.97 2.52
N GLY A 48 -7.13 -12.61 2.83
CA GLY A 48 -6.47 -12.55 4.11
C GLY A 48 -5.78 -11.21 4.38
N PHE A 49 -5.64 -10.90 5.66
CA PHE A 49 -4.86 -9.77 6.16
C PHE A 49 -3.43 -9.76 5.59
N ILE A 50 -2.85 -10.94 5.39
CA ILE A 50 -1.49 -11.14 4.87
C ILE A 50 -1.39 -10.71 3.40
N ALA A 51 -2.30 -11.15 2.54
CA ALA A 51 -2.35 -10.77 1.13
C ALA A 51 -2.55 -9.26 0.96
N SER A 52 -3.45 -8.67 1.75
CA SER A 52 -3.71 -7.23 1.77
C SER A 52 -2.50 -6.41 2.24
N PHE A 53 -1.81 -6.88 3.28
CA PHE A 53 -0.61 -6.23 3.81
C PHE A 53 0.56 -6.30 2.82
N LEU A 54 0.81 -7.49 2.25
CA LEU A 54 1.84 -7.69 1.23
C LEU A 54 1.59 -6.82 0.00
N GLY A 55 0.35 -6.80 -0.50
CA GLY A 55 0.00 -5.98 -1.67
C GLY A 55 0.22 -4.49 -1.43
N ALA A 56 -0.16 -3.96 -0.26
CA ALA A 56 0.09 -2.57 0.12
C ALA A 56 1.58 -2.24 0.20
N VAL A 57 2.37 -3.09 0.87
CA VAL A 57 3.83 -2.91 1.01
C VAL A 57 4.51 -2.94 -0.36
N ILE A 58 4.18 -3.91 -1.20
CA ILE A 58 4.76 -4.06 -2.54
C ILE A 58 4.45 -2.82 -3.39
N LEU A 59 3.21 -2.33 -3.39
CA LEU A 59 2.83 -1.18 -4.20
C LEU A 59 3.56 0.08 -3.75
N ILE A 60 3.68 0.32 -2.43
CA ILE A 60 4.45 1.45 -1.89
C ILE A 60 5.92 1.35 -2.30
N ILE A 61 6.54 0.18 -2.18
CA ILE A 61 7.93 -0.03 -2.59
C ILE A 61 8.11 0.24 -4.09
N VAL A 62 7.25 -0.33 -4.94
CA VAL A 62 7.32 -0.19 -6.40
C VAL A 62 7.13 1.27 -6.81
N PHE A 63 6.08 1.92 -6.32
CA PHE A 63 5.78 3.31 -6.64
C PHE A 63 6.90 4.24 -6.17
N SER A 64 7.41 4.00 -4.96
CA SER A 64 8.47 4.78 -4.38
C SER A 64 9.85 4.47 -5.00
N PHE A 65 10.02 3.35 -5.70
CA PHE A 65 11.20 3.06 -6.53
C PHE A 65 11.10 3.74 -7.91
N ILE A 66 9.92 3.71 -8.54
CA ILE A 66 9.64 4.42 -9.81
C ILE A 66 9.84 5.92 -9.61
N ASN A 67 9.29 6.48 -8.54
CA ASN A 67 9.34 7.92 -8.28
C ASN A 67 10.69 8.40 -7.73
N LYS A 68 11.56 7.49 -7.25
CA LYS A 68 12.93 7.80 -6.85
C LYS A 68 13.80 8.27 -8.03
N ASN A 69 13.37 8.07 -9.28
CA ASN A 69 14.05 8.65 -10.44
C ASN A 69 13.71 10.14 -10.70
N ARG A 70 12.97 10.81 -9.80
CA ARG A 70 12.51 12.20 -9.96
C ARG A 70 12.76 13.11 -8.74
N GLN A 71 13.53 12.67 -7.74
CA GLN A 71 13.98 13.52 -6.61
C GLN A 71 15.46 13.28 -6.36
#